data_AF-A0A3D5ALE7-F1
#
_entry.id   AF-A0A3D5ALE7-F1
#
_cell.length_a   1.000
_cell.length_b   1.000
_cell.length_c   1.000
_cell.angle_alpha   90.00
_cell.angle_beta   90.00
_cell.angle_gamma   90.00
#
_symmetry.space_group_name_H-M   'P 1'
#
loop_
_entity.id
_entity.type
_entity.pdbx_description
1 polymer ?
#
loop_
_entity_poly.entity_id
_entity_poly.type
_entity_poly.pdbx_seq_one_letter_code
_entity_poly.pdbx_strand_id
1 'polypeptide(L)'
;MSAQVDHDLLADYVGGALDGTPEAKRVEALLASSPAWRNAADELTAATRAVALDLETLRRSSETMPPDLVDRFDELLASPAMAPLPARPAVDPLAEREPRRSVPTRTRRWRRWAAPVAIMAAAFTFFAIGNLPSLSSKNDGPASAPEAALDQDKKVTAAGGEPIPTITSGRQHNRSSLGGARTTSDTAAPANTRGGSSPGQLMNAEGILELQRLMNPAALQACLDAVALVLPGKATLVDYAYFEGKPALVISITTPSGDWMFVAGANCGINGPDEIFKTPLK
;
A
#
# COMPACT_ATOMS: atom_id res chain seq x y z
N MET A 1 28.55 -26.68 -0.88
CA MET A 1 27.52 -25.72 -1.31
C MET A 1 26.80 -25.26 -0.05
N SER A 2 27.07 -24.05 0.43
CA SER A 2 26.37 -23.49 1.59
C SER A 2 24.93 -23.17 1.18
N ALA A 3 23.95 -23.66 1.94
CA ALA A 3 22.56 -23.28 1.76
C ALA A 3 22.42 -21.75 1.93
N GLN A 4 21.65 -21.13 1.05
CA GLN A 4 21.31 -19.70 1.16
C GLN A 4 20.61 -19.45 2.50
N VAL A 5 20.87 -18.30 3.11
CA VAL A 5 20.22 -17.90 4.37
C VAL A 5 18.77 -17.57 4.07
N ASP A 6 17.87 -18.19 4.83
CA ASP A 6 16.46 -17.84 4.84
C ASP A 6 16.24 -16.84 5.99
N HIS A 7 16.05 -15.57 5.62
CA HIS A 7 15.99 -14.47 6.59
C HIS A 7 14.70 -14.46 7.40
N ASP A 8 13.59 -14.92 6.83
CA ASP A 8 12.31 -14.97 7.53
C ASP A 8 12.35 -16.06 8.61
N LEU A 9 12.83 -17.25 8.25
CA LEU A 9 12.99 -18.35 9.21
C LEU A 9 13.98 -17.99 10.34
N LEU A 10 15.07 -17.28 10.00
CA LEU A 10 16.03 -16.82 10.99
C LEU A 10 15.44 -15.75 11.91
N ALA A 11 14.58 -14.86 11.39
CA ALA A 11 13.89 -13.87 12.20
C ALA A 11 12.91 -14.50 13.18
N ASP A 12 12.13 -15.50 12.74
CA ASP A 12 11.24 -16.26 13.61
C ASP A 12 12.02 -16.99 14.72
N TYR A 13 13.19 -17.55 14.39
CA TYR A 13 14.07 -18.17 15.37
C TYR A 13 14.62 -17.16 16.38
N VAL A 14 15.19 -16.03 15.93
CA VAL A 14 15.75 -14.99 16.81
C VAL A 14 14.66 -14.34 17.68
N GLY A 15 13.43 -14.22 17.15
CA GLY A 15 12.27 -13.74 17.88
C GLY A 15 11.67 -14.74 18.88
N GLY A 16 12.17 -15.98 18.95
CA GLY A 16 11.65 -17.04 19.83
C GLY A 16 10.34 -17.66 19.36
N ALA A 17 9.84 -17.32 18.16
CA ALA A 17 8.60 -17.85 17.62
C ALA A 17 8.70 -19.35 17.30
N LEU A 18 9.91 -19.87 17.12
CA LEU A 18 10.18 -21.28 16.86
C LEU A 18 10.50 -22.09 18.13
N ASP A 19 10.41 -21.50 19.32
CA ASP A 19 10.77 -22.21 20.55
C ASP A 19 9.93 -23.49 20.73
N GLY A 20 10.60 -24.63 20.89
CA GLY A 20 9.98 -25.94 21.04
C GLY A 20 9.55 -26.62 19.73
N THR A 21 9.75 -26.00 18.57
CA THR A 21 9.44 -26.60 17.25
C THR A 21 10.62 -27.41 16.69
N PRO A 22 10.39 -28.39 15.79
CA PRO A 22 11.47 -29.07 15.09
C PRO A 22 12.27 -28.13 14.17
N GLU A 23 11.66 -27.05 13.69
CA GLU A 23 12.29 -26.02 12.88
C GLU A 23 13.40 -25.29 13.65
N ALA A 24 13.22 -25.01 14.94
CA ALA A 24 14.30 -24.43 15.76
C ALA A 24 15.56 -25.30 15.77
N LYS A 25 15.43 -26.62 15.94
CA LYS A 25 16.58 -27.55 15.88
C LYS A 25 17.27 -27.54 14.53
N ARG A 26 16.50 -27.33 13.45
CA ARG A 26 17.06 -27.21 12.10
C ARG A 26 17.88 -25.94 11.95
N VAL A 27 17.39 -24.81 12.46
CA VAL A 27 18.12 -23.54 12.48
C VAL A 27 19.37 -23.64 13.36
N GLU A 28 19.29 -24.27 14.54
CA GLU A 28 20.45 -24.54 15.41
C GLU A 28 21.55 -25.33 14.67
N ALA A 29 21.17 -26.38 13.95
CA ALA A 29 22.13 -27.16 13.15
C ALA A 29 22.76 -26.32 12.02
N LEU A 30 21.99 -25.42 11.39
CA LEU A 30 22.49 -24.50 10.38
C LEU A 30 23.44 -23.46 11.00
N LEU A 31 23.13 -22.91 12.16
CA LEU A 31 24.02 -22.00 12.90
C LEU A 31 25.32 -22.71 13.30
N ALA A 32 25.26 -23.98 13.73
CA ALA A 32 26.45 -24.74 14.08
C ALA A 32 27.37 -25.01 12.87
N SER A 33 26.79 -25.24 11.69
CA SER A 33 27.53 -25.71 10.51
C SER A 33 27.84 -24.63 9.47
N SER A 34 27.09 -23.53 9.43
CA SER A 34 27.18 -22.50 8.38
C SER A 34 27.66 -21.16 8.93
N PRO A 35 28.83 -20.65 8.48
CA PRO A 35 29.27 -19.30 8.83
C PRO A 35 28.32 -18.20 8.35
N ALA A 36 27.69 -18.38 7.19
CA ALA A 36 26.77 -17.38 6.64
C ALA A 36 25.52 -17.19 7.52
N TRP A 37 24.97 -18.30 8.05
CA TRP A 37 23.84 -18.25 8.99
C TRP A 37 24.22 -17.59 10.32
N ARG A 38 25.43 -17.87 10.85
CA ARG A 38 25.92 -17.21 12.08
C ARG A 38 26.07 -15.71 11.90
N ASN A 39 26.72 -15.28 10.82
CA ASN A 39 26.91 -13.86 10.54
C ASN A 39 25.56 -13.12 10.42
N ALA A 40 24.58 -13.72 9.73
CA ALA A 40 23.23 -13.15 9.62
C ALA A 40 22.50 -13.10 10.97
N ALA A 41 22.66 -14.12 11.82
CA ALA A 41 22.05 -14.15 13.15
C ALA A 41 22.67 -13.09 14.08
N ASP A 42 23.99 -12.91 14.01
CA ASP A 42 24.72 -11.89 14.75
C ASP A 42 24.28 -10.48 14.32
N GLU A 43 24.16 -10.24 13.01
CA GLU A 43 23.67 -8.98 12.45
C GLU A 43 22.24 -8.67 12.90
N LEU A 44 21.32 -9.65 12.79
CA LEU A 44 19.93 -9.47 13.21
C LEU A 44 19.82 -9.23 14.72
N THR A 45 20.56 -10.00 15.53
CA THR A 45 20.58 -9.83 16.98
C THR A 45 21.12 -8.46 17.39
N ALA A 46 22.15 -7.96 16.68
CA ALA A 46 22.69 -6.63 16.90
C ALA A 46 21.67 -5.53 16.54
N ALA A 47 20.96 -5.68 15.43
CA ALA A 47 19.90 -4.76 15.02
C ALA A 47 18.74 -4.73 16.04
N THR A 48 18.26 -5.89 16.50
CA THR A 48 17.21 -5.96 17.54
C THR A 48 17.66 -5.31 18.85
N ARG A 49 18.93 -5.46 19.23
CA ARG A 49 19.50 -4.78 20.41
C ARG A 49 19.52 -3.26 20.24
N ALA A 50 19.86 -2.76 19.05
CA ALA A 50 19.85 -1.33 18.76
C ALA A 50 18.42 -0.75 18.88
N VAL A 51 17.42 -1.43 18.31
CA VAL A 51 16.01 -1.04 18.46
C VAL A 51 15.58 -1.03 19.93
N ALA A 52 15.98 -2.03 20.72
CA ALA A 52 15.65 -2.07 22.15
C ALA A 52 16.26 -0.86 22.91
N LEU A 53 17.47 -0.43 22.55
CA LEU A 53 18.10 0.76 23.14
C LEU A 53 17.41 2.07 22.72
N ASP A 54 16.98 2.16 21.45
CA ASP A 54 16.22 3.30 20.95
C ASP A 54 14.87 3.40 21.67
N LEU A 55 14.17 2.27 21.83
CA LEU A 55 12.92 2.20 22.57
C LEU A 55 13.10 2.57 24.04
N GLU A 56 14.18 2.13 24.69
CA GLU A 56 14.48 2.53 26.06
C GLU A 56 14.75 4.04 26.17
N THR A 57 15.36 4.63 25.15
CA THR A 57 15.55 6.08 25.08
C THR A 57 14.22 6.81 24.95
N LEU A 58 13.34 6.33 24.07
CA LEU A 58 11.99 6.88 23.90
C LEU A 58 11.14 6.73 25.17
N ARG A 59 11.28 5.61 25.90
CA ARG A 59 10.57 5.35 27.16
C ARG A 59 10.90 6.40 28.23
N ARG A 60 12.10 6.99 28.23
CA ARG A 60 12.44 8.07 29.17
C ARG A 60 11.71 9.37 28.89
N SER A 61 11.31 9.58 27.62
CA SER A 61 10.56 10.75 27.16
C SER A 61 9.07 10.49 26.99
N SER A 62 8.58 9.28 27.28
CA SER A 62 7.17 8.95 27.08
C SER A 62 6.29 9.62 28.13
N GLU A 63 5.23 10.27 27.67
CA GLU A 63 4.19 10.80 28.54
C GLU A 63 3.46 9.64 29.26
N THR A 64 3.12 9.85 30.53
CA THR A 64 2.39 8.84 31.32
C THR A 64 0.97 8.73 30.79
N MET A 65 0.48 7.51 30.61
CA MET A 65 -0.90 7.27 30.18
C MET A 65 -1.88 7.91 31.18
N PRO A 66 -2.85 8.71 30.71
CA PRO A 66 -3.88 9.28 31.56
C PRO A 66 -4.60 8.20 32.39
N PRO A 67 -4.84 8.41 33.69
CA PRO A 67 -5.38 7.38 34.57
C PRO A 67 -6.78 6.92 34.17
N ASP A 68 -7.59 7.80 33.58
CA ASP A 68 -8.91 7.47 33.05
C ASP A 68 -8.85 6.46 31.90
N LEU A 69 -7.80 6.49 31.08
CA LEU A 69 -7.58 5.49 30.04
C LEU A 69 -7.12 4.16 30.64
N VAL A 70 -6.27 4.19 31.66
CA VAL A 70 -5.83 2.98 32.38
C VAL A 70 -7.05 2.28 32.99
N ASP A 71 -7.89 3.00 33.72
CA ASP A 71 -9.09 2.46 34.35
C ASP A 71 -10.05 1.84 33.32
N ARG A 72 -10.19 2.49 32.16
CA ARG A 72 -11.00 1.96 31.05
C ARG A 72 -10.42 0.68 30.46
N PHE A 73 -9.09 0.57 30.32
CA PHE A 73 -8.46 -0.66 29.86
C PHE A 73 -8.61 -1.78 30.88
N ASP A 74 -8.44 -1.50 32.17
CA ASP A 74 -8.64 -2.48 33.24
C ASP A 74 -10.09 -2.97 33.29
N GLU A 75 -11.08 -2.08 33.13
CA GLU A 75 -12.49 -2.45 33.04
C GLU A 75 -12.77 -3.33 31.81
N LEU A 76 -12.23 -2.97 30.64
CA LEU A 76 -12.39 -3.75 29.41
C LEU A 76 -11.75 -5.14 29.51
N LEU A 77 -10.56 -5.24 30.12
CA LEU A 77 -9.83 -6.49 30.30
C LEU A 77 -10.46 -7.37 31.39
N ALA A 78 -11.07 -6.78 32.42
CA ALA A 78 -11.82 -7.51 33.44
C ALA A 78 -13.21 -7.96 32.94
N SER A 79 -13.71 -7.37 31.84
CA SER A 79 -15.03 -7.69 31.31
C SER A 79 -15.10 -9.11 30.74
N PRO A 80 -16.12 -9.92 31.11
CA PRO A 80 -16.31 -11.28 30.58
C PRO A 80 -16.67 -11.30 29.09
N ALA A 81 -16.89 -10.15 28.45
CA ALA A 81 -16.98 -10.03 26.99
C ALA A 81 -15.67 -10.45 26.29
N MET A 82 -14.55 -10.44 27.01
CA MET A 82 -13.25 -10.94 26.57
C MET A 82 -12.86 -12.23 27.30
N ALA A 83 -13.85 -13.02 27.77
CA ALA A 83 -13.59 -14.34 28.32
C ALA A 83 -12.73 -15.14 27.32
N PRO A 84 -11.68 -15.85 27.78
CA PRO A 84 -10.81 -16.59 26.89
C PRO A 84 -11.68 -17.55 26.09
N LEU A 85 -11.72 -17.34 24.77
CA LEU A 85 -12.26 -18.35 23.87
C LEU A 85 -11.56 -19.66 24.22
N PRO A 86 -12.29 -20.79 24.32
CA PRO A 86 -11.65 -22.07 24.53
C PRO A 86 -10.58 -22.22 23.45
N ALA A 87 -9.33 -22.45 23.88
CA ALA A 87 -8.21 -22.60 22.97
C ALA A 87 -8.64 -23.60 21.89
N ARG A 88 -8.75 -23.13 20.64
CA ARG A 88 -8.98 -24.04 19.52
C ARG A 88 -7.82 -25.04 19.58
N PRO A 89 -8.08 -26.35 19.56
CA PRO A 89 -7.00 -27.32 19.47
C PRO A 89 -6.14 -26.92 18.28
N ALA A 90 -4.83 -26.82 18.50
CA ALA A 90 -3.89 -26.47 17.44
C ALA A 90 -4.11 -27.44 16.28
N VAL A 91 -4.75 -26.96 15.21
CA VAL A 91 -4.86 -27.69 13.97
C VAL A 91 -3.51 -27.49 13.31
N ASP A 92 -2.70 -28.53 13.26
CA ASP A 92 -1.46 -28.54 12.51
C ASP A 92 -1.78 -28.30 11.03
N PRO A 93 -1.45 -27.12 10.46
CA PRO A 93 -1.76 -26.81 9.06
C PRO A 93 -0.93 -27.67 8.08
N LEU A 94 0.04 -28.45 8.56
CA LEU A 94 0.81 -29.41 7.77
C LEU A 94 0.19 -30.81 7.76
N ALA A 95 -0.66 -31.17 8.73
CA ALA A 95 -1.37 -32.45 8.73
C ALA A 95 -2.38 -32.56 7.56
N GLU A 96 -2.90 -31.42 7.11
CA GLU A 96 -3.83 -31.34 5.97
C GLU A 96 -3.11 -31.36 4.60
N ARG A 97 -1.77 -31.32 4.63
CA ARG A 97 -0.90 -31.37 3.45
C ARG A 97 -0.23 -32.72 3.25
N GLU A 98 -0.80 -33.81 3.80
CA GLU A 98 -0.45 -35.13 3.29
C GLU A 98 -0.94 -35.26 1.83
N PRO A 99 -0.05 -35.55 0.87
CA PRO A 99 -0.46 -35.79 -0.50
C PRO A 99 -1.33 -37.06 -0.50
N ARG A 100 -2.59 -36.91 -0.92
CA ARG A 100 -3.44 -38.04 -1.30
C ARG A 100 -2.60 -39.01 -2.14
N ARG A 101 -2.28 -40.17 -1.57
CA ARG A 101 -1.68 -41.29 -2.31
C ARG A 101 -2.57 -41.57 -3.50
N SER A 102 -2.11 -41.17 -4.68
CA SER A 102 -2.72 -41.50 -5.94
C SER A 102 -2.66 -43.01 -6.11
N VAL A 103 -3.83 -43.63 -6.16
CA VAL A 103 -4.01 -45.03 -6.55
C VAL A 103 -3.43 -45.20 -7.97
N PRO A 104 -2.60 -46.22 -8.25
CA PRO A 104 -1.96 -46.35 -9.55
C PRO A 104 -2.95 -46.95 -10.56
N THR A 105 -3.53 -46.12 -11.43
CA THR A 105 -4.24 -46.62 -12.61
C THR A 105 -3.28 -46.81 -13.79
N ARG A 106 -3.01 -48.10 -13.99
CA ARG A 106 -2.40 -48.80 -15.12
C ARG A 106 -2.61 -48.15 -16.52
N THR A 107 -1.50 -47.89 -17.18
CA THR A 107 -1.22 -48.02 -18.62
C THR A 107 -2.18 -47.43 -19.66
N ARG A 108 -1.71 -46.44 -20.44
CA ARG A 108 -1.99 -46.41 -21.89
C ARG A 108 -0.91 -45.70 -22.71
N ARG A 109 -0.03 -46.52 -23.27
CA ARG A 109 0.65 -46.44 -24.58
C ARG A 109 1.03 -45.06 -25.14
N TRP A 110 2.34 -44.86 -25.17
CA TRP A 110 3.09 -44.15 -26.21
C TRP A 110 2.42 -44.18 -27.60
N ARG A 111 2.32 -42.99 -28.21
CA ARG A 111 2.52 -42.81 -29.65
C ARG A 111 3.33 -41.53 -29.88
N ARG A 112 4.54 -41.75 -30.39
CA ARG A 112 5.47 -40.77 -30.94
C ARG A 112 4.87 -40.11 -32.19
N TRP A 113 4.80 -38.79 -32.25
CA TRP A 113 4.74 -37.96 -33.47
C TRP A 113 5.40 -36.61 -33.08
N ALA A 114 6.65 -36.35 -33.46
CA ALA A 114 7.09 -35.66 -34.69
C ALA A 114 6.54 -34.21 -34.81
N ALA A 115 7.45 -33.23 -34.70
CA ALA A 115 7.26 -31.78 -34.95
C ALA A 115 6.97 -31.50 -36.46
N PRO A 116 6.50 -30.31 -36.93
CA PRO A 116 7.17 -28.99 -36.79
C PRO A 116 6.26 -27.71 -36.82
N VAL A 117 6.94 -26.55 -36.84
CA VAL A 117 6.54 -25.12 -36.85
C VAL A 117 5.61 -24.67 -38.01
N ALA A 118 4.77 -23.64 -37.79
CA ALA A 118 4.32 -22.71 -38.84
C ALA A 118 3.87 -21.34 -38.29
N ILE A 119 3.93 -20.34 -39.19
CA ILE A 119 3.97 -18.88 -39.01
C ILE A 119 2.58 -18.23 -39.28
N MET A 120 2.33 -17.08 -38.64
CA MET A 120 1.44 -15.92 -38.96
C MET A 120 0.11 -16.10 -39.73
N ALA A 121 -0.94 -15.44 -39.23
CA ALA A 121 -1.71 -14.44 -40.00
C ALA A 121 -2.65 -13.63 -39.09
N ALA A 122 -2.60 -12.32 -39.27
CA ALA A 122 -3.48 -11.33 -38.63
C ALA A 122 -4.89 -11.34 -39.25
N ALA A 123 -5.92 -11.15 -38.42
CA ALA A 123 -7.19 -10.52 -38.79
C ALA A 123 -8.04 -10.27 -37.54
N PHE A 124 -8.13 -9.02 -37.08
CA PHE A 124 -9.32 -8.53 -36.39
C PHE A 124 -9.66 -7.12 -36.86
N THR A 125 -10.83 -7.05 -37.48
CA THR A 125 -11.54 -5.88 -37.98
C THR A 125 -12.43 -5.27 -36.89
N PHE A 126 -12.49 -3.93 -36.89
CA PHE A 126 -13.60 -3.04 -36.52
C PHE A 126 -14.25 -3.18 -35.12
N PHE A 127 -14.16 -2.11 -34.32
CA PHE A 127 -15.34 -1.28 -34.00
C PHE A 127 -14.89 0.13 -33.58
N ALA A 128 -15.34 1.12 -34.35
CA ALA A 128 -15.24 2.54 -34.06
C ALA A 128 -16.51 2.98 -33.34
N ILE A 129 -16.39 3.68 -32.21
CA ILE A 129 -17.49 4.46 -31.61
C ILE A 129 -16.93 5.81 -31.16
N GLY A 130 -17.36 6.85 -31.88
CA GLY A 130 -17.84 8.13 -31.36
C GLY A 130 -16.91 8.97 -30.48
N ASN A 131 -16.14 9.86 -31.11
CA ASN A 131 -15.57 11.04 -30.48
C ASN A 131 -16.22 12.27 -31.15
N LEU A 132 -17.12 12.95 -30.45
CA LEU A 132 -17.74 14.21 -30.87
C LEU A 132 -17.05 15.35 -30.12
N PRO A 133 -16.43 16.33 -30.82
CA PRO A 133 -15.99 17.56 -30.21
C PRO A 133 -17.15 18.57 -30.18
N SER A 134 -17.59 18.96 -28.98
CA SER A 134 -18.41 20.16 -28.81
C SER A 134 -17.49 21.37 -28.65
N LEU A 135 -17.37 22.13 -29.73
CA LEU A 135 -16.75 23.45 -29.76
C LEU A 135 -17.68 24.48 -29.08
N SER A 136 -17.07 25.31 -28.24
CA SER A 136 -17.61 26.58 -27.75
C SER A 136 -18.14 27.46 -28.88
N SER A 137 -19.25 28.16 -28.64
CA SER A 137 -19.24 29.62 -28.40
C SER A 137 -20.58 30.29 -28.77
N LYS A 138 -20.96 31.24 -27.91
CA LYS A 138 -21.66 32.52 -28.20
C LYS A 138 -23.19 32.61 -28.00
N ASN A 139 -23.52 33.17 -26.83
CA ASN A 139 -24.42 34.32 -26.58
C ASN A 139 -25.31 34.80 -27.74
N ASP A 140 -26.63 34.87 -27.52
CA ASP A 140 -27.36 36.10 -27.15
C ASP A 140 -28.82 35.75 -26.80
N GLY A 141 -29.40 36.44 -25.79
CA GLY A 141 -30.83 36.34 -25.43
C GLY A 141 -31.73 37.11 -26.42
N PRO A 142 -32.96 37.55 -26.06
CA PRO A 142 -33.74 37.34 -24.84
C PRO A 142 -35.16 36.81 -25.12
N ALA A 143 -35.95 36.56 -24.06
CA ALA A 143 -37.33 37.07 -23.88
C ALA A 143 -38.30 36.09 -23.18
N SER A 144 -38.89 36.63 -22.11
CA SER A 144 -40.25 36.39 -21.61
C SER A 144 -40.53 35.17 -20.71
N ALA A 145 -40.55 35.50 -19.41
CA ALA A 145 -41.41 34.99 -18.33
C ALA A 145 -42.93 35.09 -18.68
N PRO A 146 -43.91 34.65 -17.85
CA PRO A 146 -43.89 34.31 -16.40
C PRO A 146 -44.59 32.93 -16.14
N GLU A 147 -44.90 32.40 -14.94
CA GLU A 147 -45.06 32.87 -13.56
C GLU A 147 -45.28 31.62 -12.66
N ALA A 148 -44.94 31.73 -11.37
CA ALA A 148 -45.56 31.07 -10.19
C ALA A 148 -45.61 29.52 -10.12
N ALA A 149 -45.21 28.82 -9.05
CA ALA A 149 -44.96 29.18 -7.66
C ALA A 149 -44.25 28.02 -6.90
N LEU A 150 -43.38 28.37 -5.93
CA LEU A 150 -43.18 27.86 -4.55
C LEU A 150 -43.08 26.33 -4.32
N ASP A 151 -42.17 25.71 -3.56
CA ASP A 151 -41.18 26.06 -2.51
C ASP A 151 -40.29 24.78 -2.36
N GLN A 152 -38.95 24.80 -2.48
CA GLN A 152 -37.92 24.88 -1.42
C GLN A 152 -38.26 24.06 -0.15
N ASP A 153 -37.46 23.16 0.42
CA ASP A 153 -36.03 23.14 0.74
C ASP A 153 -35.68 21.68 1.16
N LYS A 154 -34.49 21.08 1.01
CA LYS A 154 -33.15 21.57 1.34
C LYS A 154 -32.13 20.72 0.55
N LYS A 155 -31.54 21.30 -0.50
CA LYS A 155 -30.38 20.74 -1.19
C LYS A 155 -29.17 21.46 -0.61
N VAL A 156 -28.37 20.76 0.19
CA VAL A 156 -27.08 21.30 0.64
C VAL A 156 -26.25 21.54 -0.62
N THR A 157 -26.00 22.82 -0.87
CA THR A 157 -25.11 23.36 -1.87
C THR A 157 -23.70 22.86 -1.60
N ALA A 158 -23.28 21.83 -2.33
CA ALA A 158 -21.87 21.56 -2.53
C ALA A 158 -21.30 22.75 -3.29
N ALA A 159 -20.46 23.53 -2.60
CA ALA A 159 -19.70 24.61 -3.20
C ALA A 159 -18.93 24.05 -4.40
N GLY A 160 -19.11 24.70 -5.56
CA GLY A 160 -18.34 24.44 -6.76
C GLY A 160 -16.87 24.79 -6.53
N GLY A 161 -16.11 23.85 -5.99
CA GLY A 161 -14.67 23.83 -6.12
C GLY A 161 -14.33 23.33 -7.52
N GLU A 162 -13.36 23.97 -8.16
CA GLU A 162 -12.73 23.44 -9.35
C GLU A 162 -12.26 21.99 -9.06
N PRO A 163 -12.54 21.02 -9.95
CA PRO A 163 -12.18 19.64 -9.68
C PRO A 163 -10.67 19.52 -9.52
N ILE A 164 -10.22 19.00 -8.38
CA ILE A 164 -8.80 18.78 -8.12
C ILE A 164 -8.28 17.81 -9.17
N PRO A 165 -7.19 18.14 -9.89
CA PRO A 165 -6.66 17.26 -10.91
C PRO A 165 -6.21 15.95 -10.26
N THR A 166 -6.71 14.84 -10.82
CA THR A 166 -6.36 13.48 -10.43
C THR A 166 -5.59 12.82 -11.57
N ILE A 167 -4.45 12.22 -11.24
CA ILE A 167 -3.62 11.47 -12.19
C ILE A 167 -3.31 10.08 -11.65
N THR A 168 -3.14 9.11 -12.52
CA THR A 168 -2.67 7.77 -12.15
C THR A 168 -1.29 7.58 -12.75
N SER A 169 -0.24 8.00 -12.04
CA SER A 169 1.12 7.89 -12.57
C SER A 169 1.73 6.51 -12.39
N GLY A 170 1.30 5.75 -11.36
CA GLY A 170 1.92 4.49 -10.98
C GLY A 170 3.39 4.62 -10.56
N ARG A 171 3.89 5.85 -10.33
CA ARG A 171 5.30 6.09 -9.97
C ARG A 171 5.63 5.52 -8.59
N GLN A 172 6.85 5.05 -8.45
CA GLN A 172 7.38 4.63 -7.17
C GLN A 172 7.95 5.85 -6.41
N HIS A 173 7.29 6.21 -5.32
CA HIS A 173 7.76 7.19 -4.36
C HIS A 173 8.40 6.51 -3.16
N ASN A 174 9.40 7.17 -2.59
CA ASN A 174 10.00 6.88 -1.29
C ASN A 174 10.25 8.20 -0.54
N ARG A 175 10.61 8.12 0.74
CA ARG A 175 10.87 9.32 1.57
C ARG A 175 11.86 10.28 0.93
N SER A 176 12.92 9.77 0.31
CA SER A 176 13.96 10.57 -0.35
C SER A 176 13.42 11.32 -1.57
N SER A 177 12.53 10.71 -2.35
CA SER A 177 11.92 11.32 -3.55
C SER A 177 10.90 12.42 -3.24
N LEU A 178 10.27 12.36 -2.05
CA LEU A 178 9.29 13.36 -1.62
C LEU A 178 9.90 14.45 -0.73
N GLY A 179 10.92 14.12 0.07
CA GLY A 179 11.62 15.05 0.96
C GLY A 179 12.82 15.75 0.32
N GLY A 180 13.18 15.38 -0.90
CA GLY A 180 14.26 15.99 -1.65
C GLY A 180 13.86 17.36 -2.19
N ALA A 181 14.44 18.42 -1.61
CA ALA A 181 14.59 19.70 -2.29
C ALA A 181 15.01 19.43 -3.75
N ARG A 182 14.39 20.11 -4.72
CA ARG A 182 14.85 20.10 -6.11
C ARG A 182 16.30 20.59 -6.17
N THR A 183 17.27 19.71 -5.94
CA THR A 183 18.66 19.97 -6.28
C THR A 183 18.75 19.85 -7.78
N THR A 184 18.62 20.99 -8.46
CA THR A 184 19.18 21.20 -9.79
C THR A 184 20.63 20.71 -9.78
N SER A 185 20.92 19.62 -10.49
CA SER A 185 22.25 19.31 -11.00
C SER A 185 22.13 18.23 -12.08
N ASP A 186 21.87 18.70 -13.30
CA ASP A 186 22.57 18.19 -14.47
C ASP A 186 24.08 18.20 -14.16
N THR A 187 24.70 17.03 -14.09
CA THR A 187 26.08 16.81 -14.54
C THR A 187 26.20 15.34 -14.91
N ALA A 188 26.32 15.11 -16.21
CA ALA A 188 26.53 13.80 -16.80
C ALA A 188 27.93 13.24 -16.47
N ALA A 189 27.99 11.98 -16.04
CA ALA A 189 29.10 11.06 -16.34
C ALA A 189 28.60 9.60 -16.24
N PRO A 190 29.06 8.67 -17.09
CA PRO A 190 28.36 7.41 -17.37
C PRO A 190 28.93 6.23 -16.58
N ALA A 191 28.07 5.29 -16.15
CA ALA A 191 28.23 3.84 -16.34
C ALA A 191 27.17 3.04 -15.58
N ASN A 192 26.42 2.24 -16.33
CA ASN A 192 25.74 1.00 -15.93
C ASN A 192 24.87 1.02 -14.67
N THR A 193 23.65 1.51 -14.84
CA THR A 193 22.50 0.91 -14.16
C THR A 193 21.38 0.80 -15.18
N ARG A 194 20.93 -0.44 -15.45
CA ARG A 194 19.65 -0.69 -16.13
C ARG A 194 18.52 -0.32 -15.16
N GLY A 195 18.38 0.98 -14.90
CA GLY A 195 17.20 1.58 -14.30
C GLY A 195 16.45 2.28 -15.43
N GLY A 196 15.72 1.50 -16.22
CA GLY A 196 14.83 2.07 -17.22
C GLY A 196 13.71 2.81 -16.50
N SER A 197 13.79 4.14 -16.45
CA SER A 197 12.61 4.98 -16.34
C SER A 197 11.71 4.64 -17.53
N SER A 198 10.81 3.67 -17.35
CA SER A 198 9.79 3.38 -18.34
C SER A 198 8.74 4.50 -18.29
N PRO A 199 8.42 5.14 -19.42
CA PRO A 199 7.30 6.05 -19.48
C PRO A 199 6.01 5.27 -19.24
N GLY A 200 5.31 5.58 -18.16
CA GLY A 200 3.95 5.08 -17.90
C GLY A 200 3.87 3.59 -17.56
N GLN A 201 4.59 3.14 -16.53
CA GLN A 201 4.16 1.91 -15.85
C GLN A 201 2.84 2.24 -15.14
N LEU A 202 1.74 2.03 -15.87
CA LEU A 202 0.40 2.06 -15.32
C LEU A 202 0.40 1.23 -14.04
N MET A 203 -0.33 1.67 -13.01
CA MET A 203 -0.50 0.88 -11.81
C MET A 203 -0.85 -0.57 -12.17
N ASN A 204 -0.13 -1.52 -11.56
CA ASN A 204 -0.48 -2.94 -11.68
C ASN A 204 -1.92 -3.17 -11.21
N ALA A 205 -2.58 -4.19 -11.77
CA ALA A 205 -3.98 -4.50 -11.46
C ALA A 205 -4.24 -4.68 -9.95
N GLU A 206 -3.29 -5.23 -9.21
CA GLU A 206 -3.36 -5.38 -7.76
C GLU A 206 -3.40 -4.03 -7.01
N GLY A 207 -2.55 -3.08 -7.39
CA GLY A 207 -2.58 -1.73 -6.82
C GLY A 207 -3.86 -0.96 -7.16
N ILE A 208 -4.44 -1.21 -8.34
CA ILE A 208 -5.75 -0.66 -8.71
C ILE A 208 -6.84 -1.22 -7.81
N LEU A 209 -6.84 -2.54 -7.55
CA LEU A 209 -7.84 -3.18 -6.69
C LEU A 209 -7.79 -2.65 -5.25
N GLU A 210 -6.60 -2.41 -4.70
CA GLU A 210 -6.45 -1.86 -3.35
C GLU A 210 -6.94 -0.41 -3.24
N LEU A 211 -6.69 0.42 -4.26
CA LEU A 211 -7.14 1.81 -4.30
C LEU A 211 -8.51 2.00 -4.97
N GLN A 212 -9.17 0.93 -5.42
CA GLN A 212 -10.40 1.00 -6.20
C GLN A 212 -11.52 1.76 -5.48
N ARG A 213 -11.55 1.66 -4.15
CA ARG A 213 -12.47 2.46 -3.32
C ARG A 213 -12.20 3.95 -3.47
N LEU A 214 -10.94 4.37 -3.42
CA LEU A 214 -10.53 5.78 -3.53
C LEU A 214 -10.70 6.34 -4.94
N MET A 215 -10.83 5.49 -5.96
CA MET A 215 -11.24 5.93 -7.31
C MET A 215 -12.71 6.39 -7.38
N ASN A 216 -13.52 6.07 -6.36
CA ASN A 216 -14.87 6.61 -6.23
C ASN A 216 -14.80 8.07 -5.73
N PRO A 217 -15.44 9.04 -6.41
CA PRO A 217 -15.36 10.46 -6.03
C PRO A 217 -15.84 10.76 -4.61
N ALA A 218 -16.84 10.03 -4.11
CA ALA A 218 -17.33 10.22 -2.74
C ALA A 218 -16.31 9.75 -1.68
N ALA A 219 -15.61 8.64 -1.95
CA ALA A 219 -14.57 8.14 -1.05
C ALA A 219 -13.30 8.99 -1.12
N LEU A 220 -12.94 9.47 -2.32
CA LEU A 220 -11.84 10.43 -2.48
C LEU A 220 -12.12 11.72 -1.70
N GLN A 221 -13.34 12.26 -1.79
CA GLN A 221 -13.71 13.45 -1.05
C GLN A 221 -13.62 13.21 0.47
N ALA A 222 -14.16 12.10 0.97
CA ALA A 222 -14.06 11.75 2.39
C ALA A 222 -12.60 11.60 2.86
N CYS A 223 -11.71 11.08 1.99
CA CYS A 223 -10.28 11.02 2.24
C CYS A 223 -9.67 12.42 2.34
N LEU A 224 -9.95 13.31 1.37
CA LEU A 224 -9.45 14.68 1.37
C LEU A 224 -9.95 15.50 2.57
N ASP A 225 -11.21 15.31 2.97
CA ASP A 225 -11.79 15.93 4.16
C ASP A 225 -11.05 15.47 5.43
N ALA A 226 -10.75 14.17 5.54
CA ALA A 226 -9.99 13.62 6.65
C ALA A 226 -8.54 14.15 6.69
N VAL A 227 -7.91 14.33 5.53
CA VAL A 227 -6.56 14.93 5.42
C VAL A 227 -6.58 16.40 5.83
N ALA A 228 -7.62 17.15 5.44
CA ALA A 228 -7.77 18.55 5.80
C ALA A 228 -7.90 18.80 7.31
N LEU A 229 -8.37 17.80 8.09
CA LEU A 229 -8.39 17.86 9.56
C LEU A 229 -6.99 17.84 10.19
N VAL A 230 -6.02 17.19 9.53
CA VAL A 230 -4.64 17.05 10.05
C VAL A 230 -3.70 18.08 9.43
N LEU A 231 -3.88 18.40 8.15
CA LEU A 231 -3.08 19.38 7.44
C LEU A 231 -4.00 20.38 6.72
N PRO A 232 -4.41 21.47 7.39
CA PRO A 232 -5.32 22.44 6.81
C PRO A 232 -4.66 23.17 5.63
N GLY A 233 -5.16 22.90 4.43
CA GLY A 233 -4.65 23.45 3.18
C GLY A 233 -5.54 23.10 2.00
N LYS A 234 -5.19 23.61 0.82
CA LYS A 234 -5.87 23.28 -0.44
C LYS A 234 -5.12 22.17 -1.15
N ALA A 235 -5.78 21.03 -1.38
CA ALA A 235 -5.22 19.99 -2.23
C ALA A 235 -5.17 20.49 -3.69
N THR A 236 -3.98 20.42 -4.31
CA THR A 236 -3.71 20.93 -5.65
C THR A 236 -3.51 19.84 -6.69
N LEU A 237 -3.09 18.64 -6.26
CA LEU A 237 -2.90 17.47 -7.12
C LEU A 237 -3.11 16.20 -6.30
N VAL A 238 -3.75 15.21 -6.92
CA VAL A 238 -3.86 13.85 -6.37
C VAL A 238 -3.26 12.87 -7.39
N ASP A 239 -2.28 12.08 -6.97
CA ASP A 239 -1.60 11.08 -7.79
C ASP A 239 -1.80 9.68 -7.19
N TYR A 240 -2.41 8.77 -7.96
CA TYR A 240 -2.46 7.35 -7.64
C TYR A 240 -1.12 6.71 -8.03
N ALA A 241 -0.31 6.44 -7.01
CA ALA A 241 1.09 6.02 -7.16
C ALA A 241 1.46 4.91 -6.16
N TYR A 242 2.72 4.51 -6.11
CA TYR A 242 3.25 3.62 -5.08
C TYR A 242 4.09 4.42 -4.09
N PHE A 243 4.00 4.11 -2.81
CA PHE A 243 4.91 4.62 -1.78
C PHE A 243 5.56 3.43 -1.05
N GLU A 244 6.88 3.34 -1.08
CA GLU A 244 7.66 2.26 -0.45
C GLU A 244 7.19 0.84 -0.86
N GLY A 245 6.66 0.71 -2.08
CA GLY A 245 6.27 -0.57 -2.69
C GLY A 245 4.80 -0.90 -2.51
N LYS A 246 4.05 -0.05 -1.81
CA LYS A 246 2.62 -0.21 -1.57
C LYS A 246 1.81 0.82 -2.35
N PRO A 247 0.64 0.48 -2.89
CA PRO A 247 -0.22 1.44 -3.55
C PRO A 247 -0.69 2.50 -2.55
N ALA A 248 -0.55 3.77 -2.91
CA ALA A 248 -0.85 4.90 -2.04
C ALA A 248 -1.36 6.10 -2.85
N LEU A 249 -2.09 6.98 -2.16
CA LEU A 249 -2.53 8.25 -2.70
C LEU A 249 -1.53 9.34 -2.31
N VAL A 250 -0.89 9.96 -3.28
CA VAL A 250 0.07 11.04 -3.07
C VAL A 250 -0.63 12.37 -3.37
N ILE A 251 -0.75 13.23 -2.36
CA ILE A 251 -1.53 14.47 -2.40
C ILE A 251 -0.57 15.66 -2.23
N SER A 252 -0.61 16.59 -3.18
CA SER A 252 0.05 17.89 -3.03
C SER A 252 -0.92 18.88 -2.37
N ILE A 253 -0.49 19.54 -1.30
CA ILE A 253 -1.33 20.42 -0.49
C ILE A 253 -0.60 21.74 -0.29
N THR A 254 -1.26 22.85 -0.67
CA THR A 254 -0.74 24.19 -0.40
C THR A 254 -1.37 24.73 0.88
N THR A 255 -0.53 25.11 1.83
CA THR A 255 -0.92 25.71 3.12
C THR A 255 -0.38 27.14 3.23
N PRO A 256 -0.85 27.96 4.20
CA PRO A 256 -0.24 29.26 4.48
C PRO A 256 1.24 29.17 4.87
N SER A 257 1.68 28.01 5.37
CA SER A 257 3.06 27.76 5.81
C SER A 257 3.99 27.28 4.69
N GLY A 258 3.45 26.98 3.51
CA GLY A 258 4.18 26.40 2.37
C GLY A 258 3.45 25.24 1.72
N ASP A 259 4.08 24.66 0.70
CA ASP A 259 3.59 23.48 0.01
C ASP A 259 4.02 22.20 0.75
N TRP A 260 3.16 21.18 0.69
CA TRP A 260 3.33 19.92 1.39
C TRP A 260 2.99 18.75 0.47
N MET A 261 3.66 17.61 0.71
CA MET A 261 3.25 16.32 0.20
C MET A 261 2.70 15.49 1.34
N PHE A 262 1.53 14.90 1.11
CA PHE A 262 0.87 13.97 2.02
C PHE A 262 0.66 12.64 1.31
N VAL A 263 0.96 11.54 1.98
CA VAL A 263 0.80 10.18 1.45
C VAL A 263 -0.23 9.45 2.32
N ALA A 264 -1.33 9.06 1.69
CA ALA A 264 -2.43 8.35 2.33
C ALA A 264 -2.52 6.90 1.82
N GLY A 265 -2.91 5.98 2.70
CA GLY A 265 -3.17 4.58 2.34
C GLY A 265 -4.58 4.32 1.81
N ALA A 266 -4.85 3.04 1.50
CA ALA A 266 -6.13 2.58 0.95
C ALA A 266 -7.33 2.76 1.90
N ASN A 267 -7.10 2.94 3.21
CA ASN A 267 -8.15 3.12 4.23
C ASN A 267 -8.50 4.59 4.50
N CYS A 268 -7.92 5.53 3.75
CA CYS A 268 -8.17 6.96 3.91
C CYS A 268 -9.66 7.31 3.81
N GLY A 269 -10.18 8.07 4.77
CA GLY A 269 -11.60 8.46 4.85
C GLY A 269 -12.53 7.40 5.46
N ILE A 270 -12.02 6.26 5.97
CA ILE A 270 -12.82 5.33 6.79
C ILE A 270 -12.77 5.74 8.26
N ASN A 271 -11.57 5.82 8.84
CA ASN A 271 -11.32 6.12 10.25
C ASN A 271 -10.31 7.27 10.45
N GLY A 272 -10.13 8.13 9.44
CA GLY A 272 -9.13 9.19 9.43
C GLY A 272 -8.38 9.27 8.10
N PRO A 273 -7.28 10.05 8.04
CA PRO A 273 -6.55 10.30 6.79
C PRO A 273 -5.65 9.15 6.34
N ASP A 274 -5.52 8.09 7.14
CA ASP A 274 -4.63 6.94 6.87
C ASP A 274 -3.21 7.39 6.49
N GLU A 275 -2.63 8.27 7.33
CA GLU A 275 -1.34 8.92 7.08
C GLU A 275 -0.20 7.88 7.07
N ILE A 276 0.46 7.74 5.92
CA ILE A 276 1.68 6.93 5.78
C ILE A 276 2.92 7.82 5.93
N PHE A 277 2.90 9.01 5.29
CA PHE A 277 4.02 9.93 5.29
C PHE A 277 3.57 11.35 4.96
N LYS A 278 4.23 12.36 5.54
CA LYS A 278 4.07 13.77 5.13
C LYS A 278 5.40 14.50 5.21
N THR A 279 5.61 15.45 4.31
CA THR A 279 6.81 16.28 4.27
C THR A 279 6.52 17.64 3.66
N PRO A 280 7.13 18.73 4.14
CA PRO A 280 7.09 20.00 3.44
C PRO A 280 7.87 19.90 2.13
N LEU A 281 7.39 20.57 1.09
CA LEU A 281 8.12 20.86 -0.13
C LEU A 281 8.92 22.15 0.10
N LYS A 282 10.24 22.06 -0.09
CA LYS A 282 11.15 23.21 -0.03
C LYS A 282 11.27 23.90 -1.38
#